data_AF-A0A218ZI53-F1
#
_entry.id   AF-A0A218ZI53-F1
#
_cell.length_a   1.000
_cell.length_b   1.000
_cell.length_c   1.000
_cell.angle_alpha   90.00
_cell.angle_beta   90.00
_cell.angle_gamma   90.00
#
_symmetry.space_group_name_H-M   'P 1'
#
loop_
_entity.id
_entity.type
_entity.pdbx_description
1 polymer ?
#
loop_
_entity_poly.entity_id
_entity_poly.type
_entity_poly.pdbx_seq_one_letter_code
_entity_poly.pdbx_strand_id
1 'polypeptide(L)'
;MDAFPYFTKLPSELRIKIWKHTFPEPRMVPVRFNRAVQKYTSNAPPPSPVHTCTESRHLFLETYTNLVLSPKYYSTVFVDFTRDTIYFDQLDCSPEGDLALDLAHSPHADLILSCAIDAHVWEVLRVFKYESLSEVNVMRNLRTLALVMKKDCDSLRGSRRSERVDYEGAESIFPDMDPNTVGAEIKHVHFYVESLRWELKHKAELQRVDAASVIPNVQMWVL
;
A
#
# COMPACT_ATOMS: atom_id res chain seq x y z
N MET A 1 -5.08 -38.02 -0.70
CA MET A 1 -4.12 -36.98 -0.24
C MET A 1 -2.75 -37.54 -0.49
N ASP A 2 -2.16 -37.15 -1.61
CA ASP A 2 -0.89 -37.72 -2.06
C ASP A 2 0.25 -36.93 -1.41
N ALA A 3 0.83 -37.50 -0.36
CA ALA A 3 2.02 -36.96 0.27
C ALA A 3 3.24 -37.31 -0.60
N PHE A 4 4.21 -36.40 -0.74
CA PHE A 4 5.48 -36.64 -1.44
C PHE A 4 6.59 -36.96 -0.41
N PRO A 5 6.78 -38.23 -0.01
CA PRO A 5 7.65 -38.61 1.11
C PRO A 5 9.15 -38.43 0.80
N TYR A 6 9.52 -38.20 -0.46
CA TYR A 6 10.91 -38.03 -0.86
C TYR A 6 11.45 -36.64 -0.55
N PHE A 7 10.59 -35.64 -0.31
CA PHE A 7 11.05 -34.29 0.04
C PHE A 7 11.91 -34.30 1.30
N THR A 8 11.51 -35.04 2.34
CA THR A 8 12.24 -35.11 3.61
C THR A 8 13.57 -35.87 3.51
N LYS A 9 13.76 -36.65 2.44
CA LYS A 9 15.02 -37.37 2.17
C LYS A 9 16.07 -36.48 1.48
N LEU A 10 15.68 -35.29 1.02
CA LEU A 10 16.62 -34.34 0.45
C LEU A 10 17.52 -33.73 1.54
N PRO A 11 18.81 -33.49 1.25
CA PRO A 11 19.67 -32.67 2.08
C PRO A 11 19.01 -31.34 2.47
N SER A 12 19.28 -30.86 3.69
CA SER A 12 18.70 -29.61 4.23
C SER A 12 18.91 -28.42 3.30
N GLU A 13 20.09 -28.31 2.68
CA GLU A 13 20.43 -27.24 1.73
C GLU A 13 19.48 -27.20 0.52
N LEU A 14 19.12 -28.36 -0.03
CA LEU A 14 18.17 -28.45 -1.14
C LEU A 14 16.76 -28.12 -0.69
N ARG A 15 16.34 -28.59 0.50
CA ARG A 15 15.02 -28.26 1.06
C ARG A 15 14.88 -26.75 1.29
N ILE A 16 15.90 -26.11 1.87
CA ILE A 16 15.94 -24.65 2.07
C ILE A 16 15.86 -23.92 0.72
N LYS A 17 16.61 -24.35 -0.30
CA LYS A 17 16.53 -23.75 -1.64
C LYS A 17 15.13 -23.87 -2.25
N ILE A 18 14.50 -25.05 -2.15
CA ILE A 18 13.14 -25.27 -2.62
C ILE A 18 12.17 -24.35 -1.88
N TRP A 19 12.26 -24.26 -0.54
CA TRP A 19 11.41 -23.36 0.23
C TRP A 19 11.60 -21.89 -0.15
N LYS A 20 12.83 -21.44 -0.34
CA LYS A 20 13.10 -20.07 -0.80
C LYS A 20 12.50 -19.77 -2.18
N HIS A 21 12.39 -20.76 -3.06
CA HIS A 21 11.67 -20.62 -4.34
C HIS A 21 10.15 -20.62 -4.21
N THR A 22 9.60 -21.01 -3.06
CA THR A 22 8.15 -20.89 -2.78
C THR A 22 7.77 -19.54 -2.18
N PHE A 23 8.75 -18.66 -1.90
CA PHE A 23 8.47 -17.33 -1.37
C PHE A 23 7.74 -16.48 -2.41
N PRO A 24 6.88 -15.55 -1.98
CA PRO A 24 6.23 -14.63 -2.90
C PRO A 24 7.28 -13.85 -3.72
N GLU A 25 7.02 -13.70 -5.01
CA GLU A 25 7.68 -12.69 -5.82
C GLU A 25 7.39 -11.29 -5.27
N PRO A 26 8.23 -10.27 -5.59
CA PRO A 26 8.00 -8.89 -5.16
C PRO A 26 6.57 -8.45 -5.46
N ARG A 27 5.84 -8.05 -4.42
CA ARG A 27 4.39 -7.78 -4.50
C ARG A 27 4.01 -6.48 -3.80
N MET A 28 2.84 -5.96 -4.18
CA MET A 28 2.17 -4.92 -3.41
C MET A 28 1.37 -5.56 -2.28
N VAL A 29 1.60 -5.10 -1.06
CA VAL A 29 0.91 -5.61 0.12
C VAL A 29 -0.06 -4.53 0.59
N PRO A 30 -1.37 -4.66 0.31
CA PRO A 30 -2.36 -3.70 0.79
C PRO A 30 -2.45 -3.77 2.31
N VAL A 31 -2.38 -2.63 2.99
CA VAL A 31 -2.46 -2.55 4.46
C VAL A 31 -3.66 -1.71 4.86
N ARG A 32 -4.52 -2.29 5.69
CA ARG A 32 -5.75 -1.64 6.18
C ARG A 32 -5.96 -1.94 7.64
N PHE A 33 -6.41 -0.96 8.41
CA PHE A 33 -6.82 -1.18 9.78
C PHE A 33 -8.25 -1.71 9.84
N ASN A 34 -8.43 -2.94 10.33
CA ASN A 34 -9.75 -3.49 10.52
C ASN A 34 -10.28 -3.11 11.91
N ARG A 35 -11.25 -2.18 11.94
CA ARG A 35 -11.86 -1.67 13.18
C ARG A 35 -12.66 -2.71 13.96
N ALA A 36 -13.23 -3.73 13.31
CA ALA A 36 -13.99 -4.75 14.00
C ALA A 36 -13.11 -5.66 14.87
N VAL A 37 -11.89 -5.94 14.39
CA VAL A 37 -10.92 -6.82 15.08
C VAL A 37 -9.73 -6.04 15.69
N GLN A 38 -9.72 -4.72 15.57
CA GLN A 38 -8.69 -3.81 16.11
C GLN A 38 -7.25 -4.21 15.73
N LYS A 39 -7.04 -4.57 14.46
CA LYS A 39 -5.72 -4.98 13.95
C LYS A 39 -5.50 -4.58 12.50
N TYR A 40 -4.23 -4.44 12.12
CA TYR A 40 -3.84 -4.27 10.72
C TYR A 40 -3.93 -5.60 9.98
N THR A 41 -4.59 -5.55 8.83
CA THR A 41 -4.87 -6.70 7.97
C THR A 41 -4.53 -6.37 6.52
N SER A 42 -4.37 -7.41 5.72
CA SER A 42 -4.17 -7.32 4.29
C SER A 42 -5.15 -8.25 3.59
N ASN A 43 -5.67 -7.82 2.45
CA ASN A 43 -6.48 -8.69 1.58
C ASN A 43 -5.62 -9.54 0.65
N ALA A 44 -4.29 -9.38 0.69
CA ALA A 44 -3.40 -10.27 -0.04
C ALA A 44 -3.52 -11.70 0.51
N PRO A 45 -3.53 -12.73 -0.37
CA PRO A 45 -3.57 -14.11 0.08
C PRO A 45 -2.37 -14.40 1.00
N PRO A 46 -2.60 -15.16 2.09
CA PRO A 46 -1.51 -15.53 2.99
C PRO A 46 -0.46 -16.35 2.21
N PRO A 47 0.84 -16.07 2.37
CA PRO A 47 1.88 -16.80 1.66
C PRO A 47 1.81 -18.31 1.95
N SER A 48 1.91 -19.13 0.91
CA SER A 48 1.92 -20.60 1.04
C SER A 48 2.98 -21.14 2.02
N PRO A 49 4.20 -20.56 2.15
CA PRO A 49 5.20 -21.06 3.09
C PRO A 49 4.72 -21.02 4.56
N VAL A 50 3.87 -20.05 4.90
CA VAL A 50 3.38 -19.84 6.27
C VAL A 50 2.47 -20.97 6.73
N HIS A 51 1.86 -21.74 5.83
CA HIS A 51 0.88 -22.77 6.18
C HIS A 51 1.31 -24.20 5.80
N THR A 52 2.42 -24.37 5.08
CA THR A 52 2.82 -25.69 4.56
C THR A 52 3.40 -26.61 5.63
N CYS A 53 4.44 -26.18 6.35
CA CYS A 53 5.06 -26.95 7.43
C CYS A 53 5.89 -26.04 8.36
N THR A 54 6.36 -26.56 9.49
CA THR A 54 7.16 -25.80 10.47
C THR A 54 8.49 -25.29 9.90
N GLU A 55 9.17 -26.10 9.08
CA GLU A 55 10.43 -25.71 8.43
C GLU A 55 10.23 -24.52 7.48
N SER A 56 9.21 -24.61 6.62
CA SER A 56 8.87 -23.54 5.67
C SER A 56 8.48 -22.25 6.39
N ARG A 57 7.68 -22.36 7.47
CA ARG A 57 7.30 -21.22 8.30
C ARG A 57 8.50 -20.56 8.97
N HIS A 58 9.44 -21.33 9.50
CA HIS A 58 10.64 -20.79 10.15
C HIS A 58 11.47 -19.96 9.16
N LEU A 59 11.76 -20.53 7.98
CA LEU A 59 12.50 -19.84 6.92
C LEU A 59 11.78 -18.57 6.44
N PHE A 60 10.45 -18.62 6.36
CA PHE A 60 9.65 -17.45 5.99
C PHE A 60 9.77 -16.34 7.04
N LEU A 61 9.65 -16.65 8.33
CA LEU A 61 9.73 -15.67 9.41
C LEU A 61 11.15 -15.10 9.64
N GLU A 62 12.20 -15.80 9.18
CA GLU A 62 13.55 -15.25 9.12
C GLU A 62 13.70 -14.17 8.04
N THR A 63 12.88 -14.21 6.99
CA THR A 63 12.99 -13.31 5.83
C THR A 63 11.95 -12.19 5.86
N TYR A 64 10.72 -12.50 6.26
CA TYR A 64 9.59 -11.57 6.28
C TYR A 64 9.29 -11.13 7.70
N THR A 65 9.19 -9.82 7.88
CA THR A 65 8.89 -9.21 9.17
C THR A 65 7.40 -8.87 9.26
N ASN A 66 6.82 -9.03 10.45
CA ASN A 66 5.44 -8.58 10.70
C ASN A 66 5.42 -7.05 10.78
N LEU A 67 4.66 -6.39 9.90
CA LEU A 67 4.60 -4.94 9.82
C LEU A 67 3.78 -4.35 10.97
N VAL A 68 4.46 -3.73 11.93
CA VAL A 68 3.84 -2.89 12.98
C VAL A 68 3.75 -1.43 12.51
N LEU A 69 2.54 -0.93 12.24
CA LEU A 69 2.31 0.49 12.00
C LEU A 69 2.12 1.25 13.32
N SER A 70 1.25 0.77 14.21
CA SER A 70 1.12 1.36 15.55
C SER A 70 1.44 0.31 16.61
N PRO A 71 2.26 0.62 17.63
CA PRO A 71 2.65 -0.34 18.66
C PRO A 71 1.47 -0.80 19.54
N LYS A 72 0.34 -0.07 19.50
CA LYS A 72 -0.87 -0.39 20.26
C LYS A 72 -1.72 -1.48 19.61
N TYR A 73 -1.57 -1.66 18.30
CA TYR A 73 -2.40 -2.57 17.54
C TYR A 73 -1.57 -3.66 16.87
N TYR A 74 -2.05 -4.88 16.97
CA TYR A 74 -1.41 -6.01 16.31
C TYR A 74 -1.56 -5.91 14.80
N SER A 75 -0.65 -6.57 14.09
CA SER A 75 -0.68 -6.72 12.64
C SER A 75 -0.57 -8.17 12.26
N THR A 76 -1.28 -8.57 11.21
CA THR A 76 -1.15 -9.89 10.59
C THR A 76 -0.48 -9.81 9.22
N VAL A 77 0.13 -8.67 8.90
CA VAL A 77 0.73 -8.39 7.59
C VAL A 77 2.22 -8.67 7.66
N PHE A 78 2.70 -9.57 6.80
CA PHE A 78 4.12 -9.90 6.66
C PHE A 78 4.68 -9.26 5.39
N VAL A 79 5.81 -8.56 5.54
CA VAL A 79 6.43 -7.75 4.49
C VAL A 79 7.95 -7.97 4.52
N ASP A 80 8.54 -8.14 3.33
CA ASP A 80 9.99 -7.98 3.14
C ASP A 80 10.26 -6.54 2.68
N PHE A 81 10.74 -5.69 3.59
CA PHE A 81 11.02 -4.27 3.33
C PHE A 81 11.98 -4.01 2.17
N THR A 82 12.76 -5.00 1.75
CA THR A 82 13.71 -4.86 0.64
C THR A 82 13.08 -5.06 -0.73
N ARG A 83 11.97 -5.81 -0.80
CA ARG A 83 11.35 -6.27 -2.05
C ARG A 83 9.90 -5.88 -2.20
N ASP A 84 9.14 -5.91 -1.13
CA ASP A 84 7.72 -5.62 -1.15
C ASP A 84 7.45 -4.12 -1.13
N THR A 85 6.34 -3.73 -1.75
CA THR A 85 5.83 -2.37 -1.70
C THR A 85 4.60 -2.33 -0.81
N ILE A 86 4.64 -1.52 0.25
CA ILE A 86 3.46 -1.32 1.13
C ILE A 86 2.45 -0.48 0.36
N TYR A 87 1.21 -0.96 0.26
CA TYR A 87 0.16 -0.28 -0.50
C TYR A 87 -0.97 0.19 0.41
N PHE A 88 -1.28 1.48 0.37
CA PHE A 88 -2.40 2.09 1.09
C PHE A 88 -3.50 2.43 0.10
N ASP A 89 -4.58 1.65 0.12
CA ASP A 89 -5.64 1.76 -0.87
C ASP A 89 -7.00 2.19 -0.31
N GLN A 90 -7.07 2.33 1.02
CA GLN A 90 -8.21 2.87 1.75
C GLN A 90 -7.70 3.75 2.89
N LEU A 91 -8.56 4.64 3.39
CA LEU A 91 -8.29 5.52 4.54
C LEU A 91 -8.47 4.81 5.89
N ASP A 92 -8.49 3.47 5.88
CA ASP A 92 -8.66 2.66 7.08
C ASP A 92 -7.40 2.69 7.94
N CYS A 93 -7.28 3.76 8.74
CA CYS A 93 -6.22 3.99 9.71
C CYS A 93 -6.68 3.59 11.13
N SER A 94 -5.75 3.59 12.09
CA SER A 94 -6.07 3.35 13.50
C SER A 94 -7.09 4.37 14.02
N PRO A 95 -7.85 4.06 15.08
CA PRO A 95 -8.82 5.00 15.63
C PRO A 95 -8.17 6.20 16.33
N GLU A 96 -6.84 6.21 16.48
CA GLU A 96 -6.11 7.28 17.15
C GLU A 96 -5.82 8.47 16.23
N GLY A 97 -5.88 8.27 14.92
CA GLY A 97 -5.64 9.35 13.97
C GLY A 97 -5.57 8.88 12.52
N ASP A 98 -4.67 9.51 11.78
CA ASP A 98 -4.50 9.28 10.35
C ASP A 98 -3.25 8.44 10.03
N LEU A 99 -3.04 8.18 8.74
CA LEU A 99 -1.92 7.38 8.25
C LEU A 99 -0.56 7.96 8.63
N ALA A 100 -0.40 9.28 8.66
CA ALA A 100 0.88 9.88 9.05
C ALA A 100 1.15 9.69 10.54
N LEU A 101 0.13 9.74 11.40
CA LEU A 101 0.27 9.45 12.82
C LEU A 101 0.63 7.97 13.04
N ASP A 102 -0.03 7.07 12.32
CA ASP A 102 0.30 5.64 12.37
C ASP A 102 1.73 5.38 11.92
N LEU A 103 2.16 5.96 10.80
CA LEU A 103 3.54 5.86 10.34
C LEU A 103 4.52 6.48 11.36
N ALA A 104 4.18 7.62 11.97
CA ALA A 104 5.08 8.30 12.92
C ALA A 104 5.34 7.49 14.18
N HIS A 105 4.37 6.69 14.60
CA HIS A 105 4.51 5.76 15.72
C HIS A 105 5.12 4.41 15.33
N SER A 106 5.28 4.14 14.03
CA SER A 106 5.77 2.86 13.56
C SER A 106 7.27 2.71 13.86
N PRO A 107 7.69 1.63 14.55
CA PRO A 107 9.10 1.30 14.69
C PRO A 107 9.74 0.88 13.35
N HIS A 108 8.92 0.67 12.31
CA HIS A 108 9.38 0.24 10.99
C HIS A 108 9.32 1.34 9.95
N ALA A 109 8.91 2.55 10.29
CA ALA A 109 8.85 3.68 9.34
C ALA A 109 10.16 3.87 8.57
N ASP A 110 11.30 3.79 9.27
CA ASP A 110 12.63 3.92 8.67
C ASP A 110 13.05 2.69 7.85
N LEU A 111 12.37 1.55 7.99
CA LEU A 111 12.64 0.35 7.20
C LEU A 111 11.89 0.36 5.86
N ILE A 112 10.84 1.18 5.72
CA ILE A 112 10.03 1.23 4.51
C ILE A 112 10.82 1.88 3.37
N LEU A 113 11.21 1.07 2.39
CA LEU A 113 11.92 1.53 1.20
C LEU A 113 10.98 1.87 0.04
N SER A 114 9.86 1.16 -0.07
CA SER A 114 8.90 1.31 -1.17
C SER A 114 7.48 1.40 -0.63
N CYS A 115 6.79 2.48 -0.98
CA CYS A 115 5.42 2.75 -0.59
C CYS A 115 4.58 3.11 -1.82
N ALA A 116 3.34 2.64 -1.84
CA ALA A 116 2.34 2.94 -2.84
C ALA A 116 1.09 3.47 -2.14
N ILE A 117 0.48 4.53 -2.67
CA ILE A 117 -0.76 5.12 -2.14
C ILE A 117 -1.73 5.27 -3.31
N ASP A 118 -2.98 4.88 -3.11
CA ASP A 118 -4.03 5.10 -4.10
C ASP A 118 -4.25 6.61 -4.32
N ALA A 119 -4.40 7.02 -5.58
CA ALA A 119 -4.52 8.42 -5.94
C ALA A 119 -5.69 9.14 -5.24
N HIS A 120 -6.82 8.45 -5.05
CA HIS A 120 -7.97 9.03 -4.35
C HIS A 120 -7.71 9.17 -2.85
N VAL A 121 -7.04 8.17 -2.26
CA VAL A 121 -6.61 8.23 -0.86
C VAL A 121 -5.65 9.39 -0.67
N TRP A 122 -4.70 9.57 -1.59
CA TRP A 122 -3.76 10.67 -1.60
C TRP A 122 -4.46 12.04 -1.66
N GLU A 123 -5.41 12.21 -2.58
CA GLU A 123 -6.20 13.43 -2.69
C GLU A 123 -6.91 13.77 -1.37
N VAL A 124 -7.61 12.79 -0.77
CA VAL A 124 -8.33 13.00 0.49
C VAL A 124 -7.38 13.36 1.64
N LEU A 125 -6.23 12.69 1.76
CA LEU A 125 -5.24 13.01 2.79
C LEU A 125 -4.75 14.46 2.69
N ARG A 126 -4.68 15.01 1.48
CA ARG A 126 -4.21 16.38 1.21
C ARG A 126 -5.28 17.44 1.40
N VAL A 127 -6.57 17.11 1.30
CA VAL A 127 -7.67 18.05 1.59
C VAL A 127 -7.63 18.53 3.04
N PHE A 128 -7.29 17.64 3.98
CA PHE A 128 -7.41 17.91 5.41
C PHE A 128 -6.09 18.30 6.09
N LYS A 129 -4.96 18.24 5.37
CA LYS A 129 -3.63 18.45 5.97
C LYS A 129 -2.99 19.75 5.53
N TYR A 130 -2.47 20.48 6.51
CA TYR A 130 -1.62 21.65 6.30
C TYR A 130 -0.24 21.24 5.75
N GLU A 131 0.30 20.11 6.23
CA GLU A 131 1.56 19.58 5.73
C GLU A 131 1.36 18.48 4.70
N SER A 132 1.83 18.81 3.51
CA SER A 132 1.66 18.09 2.28
C SER A 132 2.44 16.75 2.21
N LEU A 133 3.54 16.66 2.94
CA LEU A 133 4.47 15.52 2.90
C LEU A 133 4.51 14.74 4.23
N SER A 134 3.49 14.85 5.08
CA SER A 134 3.54 14.32 6.45
C SER A 134 3.87 12.82 6.51
N GLU A 135 3.27 12.02 5.64
CA GLU A 135 3.46 10.58 5.51
C GLU A 135 4.85 10.24 4.98
N VAL A 136 5.30 11.00 3.97
CA VAL A 136 6.58 10.78 3.28
C VAL A 136 7.76 11.18 4.18
N ASN A 137 7.60 12.25 4.94
CA ASN A 137 8.63 12.79 5.84
C ASN A 137 8.97 11.85 6.99
N VAL A 138 8.02 11.02 7.39
CA VAL A 138 8.21 10.02 8.44
C VAL A 138 9.08 8.86 7.96
N MET A 139 8.97 8.47 6.68
CA MET A 139 9.74 7.38 6.09
C MET A 139 11.09 7.88 5.54
N ARG A 140 12.11 7.96 6.41
CA ARG A 140 13.39 8.61 6.07
C ARG A 140 14.20 7.92 4.97
N ASN A 141 14.04 6.60 4.84
CA ASN A 141 14.78 5.78 3.87
C ASN A 141 13.93 5.42 2.64
N LEU A 142 12.82 6.12 2.42
CA LEU A 142 11.95 5.87 1.28
C LEU A 142 12.72 6.11 -0.03
N ARG A 143 12.77 5.08 -0.86
CA ARG A 143 13.40 5.10 -2.18
C ARG A 143 12.39 5.28 -3.30
N THR A 144 11.19 4.74 -3.14
CA THR A 144 10.15 4.77 -4.16
C THR A 144 8.80 5.07 -3.55
N LEU A 145 8.12 6.06 -4.11
CA LEU A 145 6.74 6.41 -3.80
C LEU A 145 5.91 6.26 -5.07
N ALA A 146 4.93 5.37 -5.08
CA ALA A 146 4.04 5.20 -6.22
C ALA A 146 2.64 5.75 -5.91
N LEU A 147 2.12 6.63 -6.78
CA LEU A 147 0.69 6.93 -6.79
C LEU A 147 0.00 5.94 -7.71
N VAL A 148 -0.93 5.17 -7.16
CA VAL A 148 -1.61 4.08 -7.84
C VAL A 148 -2.98 4.53 -8.29
N MET A 149 -3.26 4.36 -9.58
CA MET A 149 -4.59 4.47 -10.14
C MET A 149 -5.15 3.08 -10.37
N LYS A 150 -6.29 2.76 -9.78
CA LYS A 150 -7.07 1.60 -10.20
C LYS A 150 -7.70 1.96 -11.55
N LYS A 151 -7.39 1.19 -12.59
CA LYS A 151 -8.12 1.26 -13.84
C LYS A 151 -9.52 0.77 -13.53
N ASP A 152 -10.52 1.66 -13.60
CA ASP A 152 -11.90 1.27 -13.40
C ASP A 152 -12.29 0.19 -14.42
N CYS A 153 -12.19 -1.08 -14.00
CA CYS A 153 -12.78 -2.20 -14.71
C CYS A 153 -14.25 -2.41 -14.30
N ASP A 154 -14.80 -1.59 -13.40
CA ASP A 154 -16.12 -1.77 -12.81
C ASP A 154 -17.14 -0.65 -13.09
N SER A 155 -16.84 0.33 -13.95
CA SER A 155 -17.85 1.30 -14.43
C SER A 155 -18.99 0.64 -15.25
N LEU A 156 -18.97 -0.69 -15.42
CA LEU A 156 -20.00 -1.45 -16.14
C LEU A 156 -20.68 -2.58 -15.32
N ARG A 157 -20.40 -2.74 -14.02
CA ARG A 157 -21.08 -3.76 -13.18
C ARG A 157 -21.83 -3.25 -11.94
N GLY A 158 -21.91 -1.93 -11.76
CA GLY A 158 -22.61 -1.28 -10.63
C GLY A 158 -24.02 -0.73 -10.91
N SER A 159 -24.51 -0.74 -12.15
CA SER A 159 -25.93 -0.44 -12.42
C SER A 159 -26.85 -1.59 -11.98
N ARG A 160 -27.07 -1.73 -10.68
CA ARG A 160 -28.22 -2.47 -10.14
C ARG A 160 -28.86 -1.70 -8.98
N ARG A 161 -30.05 -1.15 -9.28
CA ARG A 161 -31.14 -0.68 -8.38
C ARG A 161 -30.73 0.42 -7.39
N SER A 162 -31.04 1.70 -7.58
CA SER A 162 -32.38 2.29 -7.75
C SER A 162 -33.46 1.64 -6.89
N GLU A 163 -33.35 1.77 -5.57
CA GLU A 163 -34.54 2.00 -4.75
C GLU A 163 -34.74 3.53 -4.65
N ARG A 164 -35.68 4.02 -5.46
CA ARG A 164 -36.25 5.36 -5.31
C ARG A 164 -37.09 5.34 -4.03
N VAL A 165 -36.73 6.16 -3.06
CA VAL A 165 -37.70 6.69 -2.09
C VAL A 165 -38.00 8.09 -2.59
N ASP A 166 -39.19 8.24 -3.17
CA ASP A 166 -39.70 9.50 -3.70
C ASP A 166 -39.89 10.51 -2.55
N TYR A 167 -39.20 11.64 -2.61
CA TYR A 167 -39.66 12.89 -2.02
C TYR A 167 -39.55 14.00 -3.07
N GLU A 168 -40.63 14.75 -3.16
CA GLU A 168 -40.97 15.72 -4.20
C GLU A 168 -39.94 16.85 -4.37
N GLY A 169 -39.75 17.25 -5.63
CA GLY A 169 -39.67 18.67 -5.98
C GLY A 169 -38.32 19.37 -5.89
N ALA A 170 -37.38 19.03 -6.77
CA ALA A 170 -36.49 19.99 -7.43
C ALA A 170 -35.75 19.31 -8.58
N GLU A 171 -36.08 19.69 -9.81
CA GLU A 171 -35.31 19.31 -10.99
C GLU A 171 -33.92 19.98 -10.96
N SER A 172 -32.88 19.16 -10.90
CA SER A 172 -31.57 19.50 -11.46
C SER A 172 -31.13 18.35 -12.36
N ILE A 173 -31.68 18.38 -13.56
CA ILE A 173 -31.19 17.65 -14.73
C ILE A 173 -29.83 18.26 -15.08
N PHE A 174 -28.74 17.62 -14.68
CA PHE A 174 -27.44 17.79 -15.33
C PHE A 174 -26.97 16.44 -15.89
N PRO A 175 -27.46 16.02 -17.07
CA PRO A 175 -26.72 15.12 -17.92
C PRO A 175 -25.79 15.99 -18.75
N ASP A 176 -24.49 15.77 -18.63
CA ASP A 176 -23.59 15.51 -19.76
C ASP A 176 -22.16 15.95 -19.41
N MET A 177 -21.34 14.98 -19.00
CA MET A 177 -19.89 15.06 -19.15
C MET A 177 -19.34 13.66 -19.35
N ASP A 178 -19.34 13.21 -20.60
CA ASP A 178 -18.26 12.34 -21.10
C ASP A 178 -17.98 12.70 -22.56
N PRO A 179 -16.70 12.99 -22.90
CA PRO A 179 -15.82 11.87 -23.24
C PRO A 179 -14.34 12.15 -22.90
N ASN A 180 -13.85 11.62 -21.77
CA ASN A 180 -12.43 11.28 -21.46
C ASN A 180 -12.16 11.26 -19.93
N THR A 181 -13.05 10.70 -19.11
CA THR A 181 -12.89 10.61 -17.63
C THR A 181 -11.52 10.05 -17.25
N VAL A 182 -11.13 8.90 -17.83
CA VAL A 182 -9.83 8.26 -17.58
C VAL A 182 -8.66 9.15 -18.01
N GLY A 183 -8.78 9.85 -19.14
CA GLY A 183 -7.73 10.74 -19.64
C GLY A 183 -7.56 12.00 -18.78
N ALA A 184 -8.64 12.52 -18.21
CA ALA A 184 -8.62 13.62 -17.26
C ALA A 184 -8.04 13.19 -15.91
N GLU A 185 -8.42 12.02 -15.42
CA GLU A 185 -7.87 11.43 -14.19
C GLU A 185 -6.37 11.14 -14.31
N ILE A 186 -5.91 10.56 -15.42
CA ILE A 186 -4.48 10.33 -15.65
C ILE A 186 -3.71 11.65 -15.60
N LYS A 187 -4.25 12.72 -16.21
CA LYS A 187 -3.64 14.05 -16.14
C LYS A 187 -3.62 14.60 -14.72
N HIS A 188 -4.69 14.34 -13.95
CA HIS A 188 -4.79 14.79 -12.58
C HIS A 188 -3.76 14.10 -11.67
N VAL A 189 -3.63 12.78 -11.77
CA VAL A 189 -2.65 12.02 -10.99
C VAL A 189 -1.22 12.32 -11.44
N HIS A 190 -1.00 12.49 -12.74
CA HIS A 190 0.28 12.96 -13.25
C HIS A 190 0.65 14.33 -12.67
N PHE A 191 -0.31 15.25 -12.54
CA PHE A 191 -0.09 16.53 -11.87
C PHE A 191 0.34 16.32 -10.42
N TYR A 192 -0.34 15.45 -9.65
CA TYR A 192 0.08 15.14 -8.27
C TYR A 192 1.49 14.56 -8.19
N VAL A 193 1.87 13.67 -9.10
CA VAL A 193 3.23 13.11 -9.15
C VAL A 193 4.27 14.20 -9.41
N GLU A 194 4.02 15.10 -10.35
CA GLU A 194 4.94 16.21 -10.64
C GLU A 194 5.00 17.23 -9.50
N SER A 195 3.86 17.57 -8.89
CA SER A 195 3.82 18.40 -7.69
C SER A 195 4.62 17.79 -6.54
N LEU A 196 4.47 16.49 -6.29
CA LEU A 196 5.24 15.77 -5.28
C LEU A 196 6.74 15.78 -5.57
N ARG A 197 7.14 15.51 -6.81
CA ARG A 197 8.54 15.59 -7.24
C ARG A 197 9.11 16.97 -7.00
N TRP A 198 8.34 18.01 -7.31
CA TRP A 198 8.74 19.40 -7.09
C TRP A 198 8.87 19.73 -5.60
N GLU A 199 7.87 19.39 -4.77
CA GLU A 199 7.90 19.62 -3.32
C GLU A 199 9.10 18.92 -2.65
N LEU A 200 9.37 17.67 -3.03
CA LEU A 200 10.49 16.89 -2.49
C LEU A 200 11.85 17.48 -2.88
N LYS A 201 12.02 17.89 -4.15
CA LYS A 201 13.25 18.57 -4.60
C LYS A 201 13.45 19.90 -3.92
N HIS A 202 12.41 20.71 -3.85
CA HIS A 202 12.48 22.04 -3.24
C HIS A 202 12.82 21.97 -1.75
N LYS A 203 12.26 20.99 -1.03
CA LYS A 203 12.61 20.73 0.36
C LYS A 203 14.06 20.27 0.53
N ALA A 204 14.55 19.39 -0.36
CA ALA A 204 15.95 18.94 -0.32
C ALA A 204 16.92 20.12 -0.53
N GLU A 205 16.61 21.03 -1.45
CA GLU A 205 17.36 22.27 -1.68
C GLU A 205 17.35 23.19 -0.45
N LEU A 206 16.19 23.40 0.18
CA LEU A 206 16.03 24.24 1.37
C LEU A 206 16.79 23.71 2.58
N GLN A 207 16.81 22.38 2.77
CA GLN A 207 17.44 21.75 3.92
C GLN A 207 18.96 21.60 3.79
N ARG A 208 19.56 22.03 2.66
CA ARG A 208 20.99 21.84 2.35
C ARG A 208 21.46 20.42 2.66
N VAL A 209 20.60 19.44 2.41
CA VAL A 209 20.97 18.06 2.71
C VAL A 209 22.01 17.66 1.69
N ASP A 210 23.17 17.20 2.18
CA ASP A 210 24.21 16.64 1.32
C ASP A 210 23.59 15.62 0.35
N ALA A 211 24.18 15.49 -0.83
CA ALA A 211 23.76 14.64 -1.95
C ALA A 211 23.55 13.13 -1.62
N ALA A 212 23.66 12.74 -0.34
CA ALA A 212 23.41 11.42 0.22
C ALA A 212 21.99 11.23 0.79
N SER A 213 21.17 12.27 0.96
CA SER A 213 19.75 12.07 1.29
C SER A 213 19.01 11.60 0.04
N VAL A 214 18.51 10.36 0.13
CA VAL A 214 17.82 9.70 -0.97
C VAL A 214 16.50 10.42 -1.20
N ILE A 215 16.44 11.25 -2.24
CA ILE A 215 15.17 11.79 -2.71
C ILE A 215 14.36 10.60 -3.26
N PRO A 216 13.16 10.32 -2.73
CA PRO A 216 12.37 9.19 -3.20
C PRO A 216 11.97 9.40 -4.66
N ASN A 217 12.11 8.35 -5.46
CA ASN A 217 11.62 8.33 -6.83
C ASN A 217 10.09 8.23 -6.81
N VAL A 218 9.40 9.31 -7.20
CA VAL A 218 7.95 9.31 -7.30
C VAL A 218 7.52 8.79 -8.66
N GLN A 219 6.64 7.79 -8.68
CA GLN A 219 6.14 7.14 -9.89
C GLN A 219 4.61 7.12 -9.91
N MET A 220 4.03 6.95 -11.10
CA MET A 220 2.61 6.70 -11.29
C MET A 220 2.43 5.26 -11.76
N TRP A 221 1.61 4.47 -11.08
CA TRP A 221 1.28 3.10 -11.47
C TRP A 221 -0.21 3.02 -11.83
N VAL A 222 -0.52 2.27 -12.88
CA VAL A 222 -1.91 1.99 -13.31
C VAL A 222 -2.12 0.49 -13.19
N LEU A 223 -3.09 0.08 -12.37
CA LEU A 223 -3.41 -1.33 -12.09
C LEU A 223 -4.70 -1.77 -12.76
#